data_AF-A2R2N5-F1
#
_entry.id   AF-A2R2N5-F1
#
_cell.length_a   1.000
_cell.length_b   1.000
_cell.length_c   1.000
_cell.angle_alpha   90.00
_cell.angle_beta   90.00
_cell.angle_gamma   90.00
#
_symmetry.space_group_name_H-M   'P 1'
#
loop_
_entity.id
_entity.type
_entity.pdbx_description
1 polymer ?
#
loop_
_entity_poly.entity_id
_entity_poly.type
_entity_poly.pdbx_seq_one_letter_code
_entity_poly.pdbx_strand_id
1 'polypeptide(L)'
;MDVIEYAAPSVQHIHLHWSGNQTVLYGWASSENGMPLLCKNPTSLLSKITLHAYQLRLSSLKGIMGNREQMEKPRSDAWIEAMERFRGSLIRMHDKSMLSNTKRVKVALIDDGIDLQDFNTYRFAQCTGVSYCSSDISNGDPWWKSTNGHGTIMANMISRINPWVQLEVIKVQSSPSYVHGDGARSMSPRSAADAINAAVVRGADIISMSWTITDVGFRMSVLSDSASNVDGDKRRADENDLKLLQSAIDDAVKGDKRLLICSAADDVRLNGDNTFPYSQAPELILRMGSTGPQANRDLGSGSGGSITYYLPGNQVAEDRRPHSAKPVVYHNGSSVSTALAAGLASLIMYCCHCLHSCQAGAEYENCAKALRSHANMRKAFNSINRYFEWKDDEKIVPVWGPFGDKSSMLDKATNSEDKIKVLKELVACLCLDIK
;
A
#
# COMPACT_ATOMS: atom_id res chain seq x y z
N MET A 1 5.52 17.79 -24.28
CA MET A 1 4.27 18.15 -24.99
C MET A 1 3.95 17.13 -26.07
N ASP A 2 4.98 16.51 -26.63
CA ASP A 2 4.96 15.42 -27.61
C ASP A 2 3.99 14.29 -27.23
N VAL A 3 3.87 13.96 -25.94
CA VAL A 3 2.92 12.95 -25.44
C VAL A 3 1.46 13.35 -25.70
N ILE A 4 1.09 14.62 -25.50
CA ILE A 4 -0.29 15.09 -25.72
C ILE A 4 -0.59 15.18 -27.21
N GLU A 5 0.36 15.69 -28.00
CA GLU A 5 0.23 15.80 -29.46
C GLU A 5 0.16 14.42 -30.13
N TYR A 6 0.94 13.45 -29.64
CA TYR A 6 0.91 12.06 -30.10
C TYR A 6 -0.36 11.33 -29.67
N ALA A 7 -0.75 11.44 -28.40
CA ALA A 7 -1.87 10.67 -27.85
C ALA A 7 -3.24 11.26 -28.20
N ALA A 8 -3.32 12.58 -28.39
CA ALA A 8 -4.57 13.31 -28.63
C ALA A 8 -4.36 14.52 -29.56
N PRO A 9 -4.05 14.28 -30.85
CA PRO A 9 -3.74 15.35 -31.82
C PRO A 9 -4.91 16.32 -32.06
N SER A 10 -6.15 15.90 -31.81
CA SER A 10 -7.36 16.70 -31.96
C SER A 10 -7.87 17.29 -30.64
N VAL A 11 -7.03 17.39 -29.60
CA VAL A 11 -7.45 17.86 -28.28
C VAL A 11 -7.93 19.32 -28.32
N GLN A 12 -9.12 19.57 -27.79
CA GLN A 12 -9.71 20.91 -27.72
C GLN A 12 -9.66 21.54 -26.33
N HIS A 13 -9.69 20.71 -25.28
CA HIS A 13 -9.71 21.15 -23.89
C HIS A 13 -8.80 20.26 -23.05
N ILE A 14 -7.87 20.89 -22.33
CA ILE A 14 -6.96 20.20 -21.40
C ILE A 14 -7.27 20.62 -19.96
N HIS A 15 -7.39 19.64 -19.08
CA HIS A 15 -7.47 19.84 -17.63
C HIS A 15 -6.12 19.54 -16.98
N LEU A 16 -5.54 20.54 -16.32
CA LEU A 16 -4.27 20.40 -15.61
C LEU A 16 -4.54 20.47 -14.11
N HIS A 17 -4.10 19.46 -13.36
CA HIS A 17 -4.30 19.40 -11.91
C HIS A 17 -2.99 19.75 -11.20
N TRP A 18 -2.95 20.92 -10.56
CA TRP A 18 -1.75 21.46 -9.93
C TRP A 18 -1.78 21.26 -8.41
N SER A 19 -0.81 20.48 -7.91
CA SER A 19 -0.67 20.12 -6.50
C SER A 19 0.04 21.16 -5.62
N GLY A 20 0.38 22.34 -6.18
CA GLY A 20 1.15 23.38 -5.49
C GLY A 20 2.65 23.37 -5.78
N ASN A 21 3.16 22.39 -6.55
CA ASN A 21 4.56 22.35 -6.99
C ASN A 21 4.84 23.40 -8.08
N GLN A 22 5.58 24.46 -7.75
CA GLN A 22 5.86 25.54 -8.68
C GLN A 22 6.68 25.10 -9.91
N THR A 23 7.57 24.10 -9.79
CA THR A 23 8.37 23.60 -10.92
C THR A 23 7.51 22.99 -12.01
N VAL A 24 6.46 22.24 -11.64
CA VAL A 24 5.49 21.68 -12.60
C VAL A 24 4.72 22.80 -13.30
N LEU A 25 4.32 23.84 -12.56
CA LEU A 25 3.64 25.00 -13.12
C LEU A 25 4.55 25.77 -14.10
N TYR A 26 5.83 25.98 -13.75
CA TYR A 26 6.82 26.56 -14.65
C TYR A 26 7.07 25.70 -15.88
N GLY A 27 7.09 24.37 -15.73
CA GLY A 27 7.20 23.43 -16.85
C GLY A 27 6.02 23.57 -17.84
N TRP A 28 4.79 23.64 -17.34
CA TRP A 28 3.60 23.86 -18.17
C TRP A 28 3.54 25.27 -18.76
N ALA A 29 4.03 26.28 -18.03
CA ALA A 29 4.04 27.68 -18.48
C ALA A 29 5.23 28.02 -19.40
N SER A 30 6.22 27.13 -19.52
CA SER A 30 7.43 27.37 -20.31
C SER A 30 7.10 27.64 -21.77
N SER A 31 7.64 28.73 -22.32
CA SER A 31 7.51 29.07 -23.74
C SER A 31 8.31 28.15 -24.66
N GLU A 32 9.32 27.46 -24.12
CA GLU A 32 10.24 26.61 -24.88
C GLU A 32 9.79 25.17 -24.96
N ASN A 33 9.11 24.65 -23.93
CA ASN A 33 8.75 23.22 -23.81
C ASN A 33 7.35 22.98 -23.19
N GLY A 34 6.60 24.03 -22.89
CA GLY A 34 5.31 23.97 -22.18
C GLY A 34 4.08 24.12 -23.09
N MET A 35 2.93 24.34 -22.47
CA MET A 35 1.62 24.45 -23.13
C MET A 35 1.56 25.54 -24.21
N PRO A 36 2.27 26.68 -24.10
CA PRO A 36 2.31 27.67 -25.17
C PRO A 36 2.78 27.12 -26.53
N LEU A 37 3.55 26.02 -26.59
CA LEU A 37 3.91 25.39 -27.86
C LEU A 37 2.70 24.73 -28.55
N LEU A 38 1.87 24.02 -27.79
CA LEU A 38 0.64 23.41 -28.31
C LEU A 38 -0.34 24.46 -28.84
N CYS A 39 -0.37 25.64 -28.22
CA CYS A 39 -1.19 26.76 -28.69
C CYS A 39 -0.61 27.46 -29.94
N LYS A 40 0.69 27.35 -30.19
CA LYS A 40 1.37 27.97 -31.35
C LYS A 40 1.39 27.08 -32.59
N ASN A 41 1.10 25.79 -32.45
CA ASN A 41 1.02 24.89 -33.58
C ASN A 41 -0.24 25.23 -34.43
N PRO A 42 -0.08 25.61 -35.72
CA PRO A 42 -1.20 26.00 -36.58
C PRO A 42 -2.20 24.87 -36.87
N THR A 43 -1.88 23.61 -36.56
CA THR A 43 -2.81 22.48 -36.68
C THR A 43 -3.52 22.13 -35.37
N SER A 44 -3.21 22.82 -34.27
CA SER A 44 -3.79 22.56 -32.96
C SER A 44 -5.24 23.03 -32.88
N LEU A 45 -6.10 22.18 -32.31
CA LEU A 45 -7.49 22.50 -32.00
C LEU A 45 -7.69 22.96 -30.55
N LEU A 46 -6.61 23.10 -29.78
CA LEU A 46 -6.65 23.44 -28.37
C LEU A 46 -7.19 24.85 -28.16
N SER A 47 -8.39 24.95 -27.58
CA SER A 47 -9.10 26.22 -27.36
C SER A 47 -9.21 26.58 -25.87
N LYS A 48 -9.07 25.60 -24.97
CA LYS A 48 -9.25 25.81 -23.53
C LYS A 48 -8.26 25.01 -22.70
N ILE A 49 -7.70 25.66 -21.69
CA ILE A 49 -6.92 25.01 -20.63
C ILE A 49 -7.57 25.37 -19.31
N THR A 50 -7.94 24.36 -18.52
CA THR A 50 -8.45 24.56 -17.15
C THR A 50 -7.39 24.08 -16.18
N LEU A 51 -6.81 25.03 -15.45
CA LEU A 51 -5.90 24.74 -14.35
C LEU A 51 -6.70 24.61 -13.05
N HIS A 52 -6.67 23.43 -12.47
CA HIS A 52 -7.20 23.19 -11.13
C HIS A 52 -6.07 23.42 -10.12
N ALA A 53 -6.05 24.61 -9.53
CA ALA A 53 -5.07 25.01 -8.53
C ALA A 53 -5.62 24.78 -7.11
N TYR A 54 -5.02 23.86 -6.36
CA TYR A 54 -5.46 23.55 -5.00
C TYR A 54 -4.50 24.13 -3.97
N GLN A 55 -4.84 25.29 -3.42
CA GLN A 55 -4.06 25.97 -2.38
C GLN A 55 -4.34 25.30 -1.03
N LEU A 56 -3.32 24.72 -0.39
CA LEU A 56 -3.37 24.30 1.02
C LEU A 56 -3.59 25.55 1.90
N ARG A 57 -4.83 25.86 2.27
CA ARG A 57 -5.09 26.84 3.34
C ARG A 57 -4.94 26.14 4.68
N LEU A 58 -3.80 26.39 5.32
CA LEU A 58 -3.43 25.94 6.66
C LEU A 58 -4.19 26.64 7.81
N SER A 59 -5.36 27.24 7.57
CA SER A 59 -5.99 28.21 8.48
C SER A 59 -7.46 27.99 8.82
N SER A 60 -7.96 26.75 8.91
CA SER A 60 -9.36 26.51 9.32
C SER A 60 -9.62 25.29 10.21
N LEU A 61 -8.66 24.85 11.04
CA LEU A 61 -8.89 23.84 12.08
C LEU A 61 -9.23 24.44 13.46
N LYS A 62 -9.81 25.64 13.51
CA LYS A 62 -10.44 26.17 14.73
C LYS A 62 -11.94 26.32 14.50
N GLY A 63 -12.67 25.32 14.98
CA GLY A 63 -14.13 25.32 15.13
C GLY A 63 -14.85 24.69 13.96
N ILE A 64 -15.50 23.56 14.21
CA ILE A 64 -16.93 23.31 13.96
C ILE A 64 -17.28 22.02 14.73
N MET A 65 -17.73 22.22 15.97
CA MET A 65 -18.85 21.45 16.50
C MET A 65 -20.10 22.19 16.00
N GLY A 66 -20.98 21.50 15.29
CA GLY A 66 -22.34 21.98 14.97
C GLY A 66 -22.53 22.63 13.60
N ASN A 67 -22.70 21.82 12.55
CA ASN A 67 -23.88 21.81 11.66
C ASN A 67 -23.66 20.81 10.51
N ARG A 68 -24.66 19.97 10.25
CA ARG A 68 -24.69 19.00 9.15
C ARG A 68 -24.87 19.72 7.81
N GLU A 69 -23.78 20.15 7.22
CA GLU A 69 -23.69 20.38 5.76
C GLU A 69 -22.93 19.19 5.15
N GLN A 70 -23.29 18.81 3.91
CA GLN A 70 -22.69 17.68 3.19
C GLN A 70 -21.16 17.77 3.26
N MET A 71 -20.54 16.86 4.01
CA MET A 71 -19.10 16.83 4.20
C MET A 71 -18.47 16.47 2.86
N GLU A 72 -17.72 17.40 2.25
CA GLU A 72 -16.92 17.10 1.06
C GLU A 72 -16.04 15.87 1.33
N LYS A 73 -15.95 14.99 0.35
CA LYS A 73 -15.19 13.75 0.46
C LYS A 73 -13.72 14.04 0.81
N PRO A 74 -13.16 13.48 1.89
CA PRO A 74 -11.78 13.73 2.27
C PRO A 74 -10.82 13.26 1.17
N ARG A 75 -9.77 14.04 0.93
CA ARG A 75 -8.70 13.68 -0.01
C ARG A 75 -7.85 12.52 0.51
N SER A 76 -7.16 11.83 -0.38
CA SER A 76 -6.29 10.69 -0.02
C SER A 76 -5.10 11.06 0.90
N ASP A 77 -4.67 12.33 0.91
CA ASP A 77 -3.69 12.85 1.86
C ASP A 77 -4.23 12.90 3.29
N ALA A 78 -5.52 13.19 3.49
CA ALA A 78 -6.16 13.16 4.80
C ALA A 78 -6.09 11.77 5.46
N TRP A 79 -6.08 10.70 4.67
CA TRP A 79 -5.86 9.34 5.15
C TRP A 79 -4.45 9.21 5.77
N ILE A 80 -3.43 9.66 5.05
CA ILE A 80 -2.03 9.60 5.48
C ILE A 80 -1.82 10.48 6.72
N GLU A 81 -2.34 11.71 6.69
CA GLU A 81 -2.24 12.66 7.81
C GLU A 81 -2.88 12.11 9.09
N ALA A 82 -4.04 11.48 9.00
CA ALA A 82 -4.70 10.87 10.15
C ALA A 82 -3.84 9.77 10.78
N MET A 83 -3.25 8.91 9.96
CA MET A 83 -2.37 7.83 10.44
C MET A 83 -1.08 8.38 11.03
N GLU A 84 -0.46 9.39 10.41
CA GLU A 84 0.74 10.04 10.93
C GLU A 84 0.48 10.75 12.26
N ARG A 85 -0.67 11.39 12.40
CA ARG A 85 -1.09 12.05 13.65
C ARG A 85 -1.25 11.02 14.76
N PHE A 86 -1.96 9.92 14.49
CA PHE A 86 -2.14 8.83 15.45
C PHE A 86 -0.81 8.17 15.84
N ARG A 87 0.06 7.89 14.86
CA ARG A 87 1.44 7.44 15.11
C ARG A 87 2.18 8.41 16.01
N GLY A 88 2.11 9.71 15.75
CA GLY A 88 2.73 10.74 16.58
C GLY A 88 2.23 10.71 18.03
N SER A 89 0.93 10.50 18.25
CA SER A 89 0.36 10.30 19.59
C SER A 89 0.94 9.07 20.30
N LEU A 90 1.09 7.95 19.58
CA LEU A 90 1.69 6.73 20.12
C LEU A 90 3.19 6.87 20.42
N ILE A 91 3.96 7.59 19.59
CA ILE A 91 5.39 7.89 19.86
C ILE A 91 5.54 8.60 21.22
N ARG A 92 4.67 9.58 21.51
CA ARG A 92 4.68 10.27 22.81
C ARG A 92 4.41 9.34 24.00
N MET A 93 3.67 8.24 23.80
CA MET A 93 3.50 7.21 24.83
C MET A 93 4.77 6.38 25.02
N HIS A 94 5.45 6.05 23.92
CA HIS A 94 6.76 5.36 23.96
C HIS A 94 7.85 6.20 24.64
N ASP A 95 7.94 7.50 24.34
CA ASP A 95 8.95 8.39 24.93
C ASP A 95 8.80 8.53 26.45
N LYS A 96 7.58 8.35 26.96
CA LYS A 96 7.28 8.29 28.41
C LYS A 96 7.48 6.90 29.00
N SER A 97 8.10 5.96 28.27
CA SER A 97 8.34 4.56 28.65
C SER A 97 7.09 3.71 28.95
N MET A 98 5.89 4.21 28.63
CA MET A 98 4.62 3.54 28.93
C MET A 98 4.43 2.23 28.15
N LEU A 99 5.03 2.16 26.96
CA LEU A 99 4.91 1.05 26.02
C LEU A 99 6.24 0.29 25.85
N SER A 100 7.06 0.28 26.91
CA SER A 100 8.33 -0.45 26.92
C SER A 100 8.11 -1.95 26.71
N ASN A 101 9.02 -2.59 25.97
CA ASN A 101 8.98 -4.04 25.66
C ASN A 101 7.71 -4.55 24.95
N THR A 102 6.95 -3.68 24.29
CA THR A 102 5.77 -4.09 23.51
C THR A 102 6.16 -5.05 22.39
N LYS A 103 5.45 -6.19 22.30
CA LYS A 103 5.64 -7.17 21.23
C LYS A 103 5.39 -6.54 19.86
N ARG A 104 6.35 -6.71 18.96
CA ARG A 104 6.30 -6.21 17.58
C ARG A 104 5.55 -7.19 16.69
N VAL A 105 4.88 -6.64 15.69
CA VAL A 105 4.22 -7.43 14.64
C VAL A 105 5.24 -7.69 13.54
N LYS A 106 5.39 -8.96 13.16
CA LYS A 106 6.32 -9.38 12.10
C LYS A 106 5.64 -9.30 10.73
N VAL A 107 6.13 -8.39 9.89
CA VAL A 107 5.63 -8.19 8.53
C VAL A 107 6.70 -8.68 7.56
N ALA A 108 6.39 -9.73 6.80
CA ALA A 108 7.20 -10.14 5.67
C ALA A 108 6.84 -9.30 4.44
N LEU A 109 7.80 -8.51 3.95
CA LEU A 109 7.70 -7.77 2.71
C LEU A 109 8.38 -8.58 1.61
N ILE A 110 7.58 -9.16 0.72
CA ILE A 110 8.07 -9.88 -0.45
C ILE A 110 8.08 -8.91 -1.64
N ASP A 111 9.26 -8.43 -2.01
CA ASP A 111 9.44 -7.47 -3.12
C ASP A 111 10.88 -7.54 -3.66
N ASP A 112 11.35 -6.54 -4.39
CA ASP A 112 12.65 -6.54 -5.06
C ASP A 112 13.85 -6.16 -4.15
N GLY A 113 13.69 -6.27 -2.82
CA GLY A 113 14.68 -5.86 -1.82
C GLY A 113 14.51 -4.41 -1.37
N ILE A 114 15.35 -3.95 -0.45
CA ILE A 114 15.33 -2.57 0.05
C ILE A 114 16.71 -1.95 0.03
N ASP A 115 16.81 -0.64 -0.15
CA ASP A 115 18.04 0.11 0.04
C ASP A 115 18.07 0.67 1.46
N LEU A 116 18.89 0.10 2.34
CA LEU A 116 18.92 0.48 3.76
C LEU A 116 19.24 1.97 3.99
N GLN A 117 19.96 2.61 3.07
CA GLN A 117 20.27 4.05 3.14
C GLN A 117 19.04 4.93 2.89
N ASP A 118 18.11 4.44 2.07
CA ASP A 118 16.87 5.14 1.71
C ASP A 118 15.65 4.60 2.47
N PHE A 119 15.83 3.58 3.31
CA PHE A 119 14.83 3.15 4.27
C PHE A 119 14.75 4.17 5.41
N ASN A 120 13.59 4.80 5.56
CA ASN A 120 13.25 5.66 6.68
C ASN A 120 13.21 4.80 7.94
N THR A 121 14.39 4.63 8.53
CA THR A 121 14.55 3.93 9.79
C THR A 121 14.02 4.87 10.86
N TYR A 122 12.71 4.83 11.12
CA TYR A 122 12.22 5.34 12.40
C TYR A 122 13.05 4.64 13.48
N ARG A 123 13.46 5.37 14.53
CA ARG A 123 14.30 4.85 15.63
C ARG A 123 13.89 3.45 16.12
N PHE A 124 12.61 3.12 15.95
CA PHE A 124 12.00 1.90 16.45
C PHE A 124 11.91 0.77 15.43
N ALA A 125 12.02 0.97 14.12
CA ALA A 125 11.79 -0.11 13.15
C ALA A 125 12.96 -1.12 13.18
N GLN A 126 12.63 -2.41 13.25
CA GLN A 126 13.62 -3.47 13.07
C GLN A 126 13.53 -4.00 11.65
N CYS A 127 14.67 -4.18 10.98
CA CYS A 127 14.73 -4.68 9.61
C CYS A 127 15.74 -5.82 9.49
N THR A 128 15.30 -6.93 8.92
CA THR A 128 16.12 -8.11 8.59
C THR A 128 15.68 -8.64 7.24
N GLY A 129 16.41 -9.58 6.63
CA GLY A 129 15.96 -10.15 5.38
C GLY A 129 16.76 -11.32 4.82
N VAL A 130 16.33 -11.77 3.65
CA VAL A 130 16.92 -12.86 2.86
C VAL A 130 16.62 -12.62 1.38
N SER A 131 17.44 -13.16 0.49
CA SER A 131 17.24 -13.06 -0.96
C SER A 131 17.07 -14.42 -1.60
N TYR A 132 16.13 -14.52 -2.54
CA TYR A 132 15.84 -15.67 -3.39
C TYR A 132 16.05 -15.35 -4.88
N CYS A 133 16.89 -14.36 -5.18
CA CYS A 133 17.39 -14.13 -6.53
C CYS A 133 18.48 -15.17 -6.89
N SER A 134 18.45 -15.70 -8.13
CA SER A 134 19.43 -16.69 -8.58
C SER A 134 20.89 -16.21 -8.46
N SER A 135 21.79 -17.13 -8.13
CA SER A 135 23.16 -16.89 -7.66
C SER A 135 24.24 -16.77 -8.74
N ASP A 136 23.89 -16.36 -9.97
CA ASP A 136 24.87 -16.26 -11.08
C ASP A 136 25.89 -15.12 -10.92
N ILE A 137 25.77 -14.32 -9.85
CA ILE A 137 26.69 -13.22 -9.52
C ILE A 137 27.61 -13.67 -8.38
N SER A 138 28.92 -13.51 -8.58
CA SER A 138 30.00 -13.91 -7.67
C SER A 138 29.93 -13.34 -6.24
N ASN A 139 29.05 -12.38 -5.96
CA ASN A 139 28.81 -11.78 -4.63
C ASN A 139 27.35 -11.93 -4.13
N GLY A 140 26.50 -12.69 -4.82
CA GLY A 140 25.06 -12.76 -4.55
C GLY A 140 24.31 -11.45 -4.85
N ASP A 141 22.98 -11.53 -4.87
CA ASP A 141 22.08 -10.36 -4.98
C ASP A 141 21.37 -10.15 -3.63
N PRO A 142 21.90 -9.30 -2.73
CA PRO A 142 21.46 -9.24 -1.34
C PRO A 142 20.13 -8.51 -1.15
N TRP A 143 19.41 -8.85 -0.09
CA TRP A 143 18.11 -8.25 0.22
C TRP A 143 18.18 -6.76 0.60
N TRP A 144 19.33 -6.30 1.12
CA TRP A 144 19.60 -4.90 1.49
C TRP A 144 20.07 -4.03 0.31
N LYS A 145 19.86 -4.52 -0.92
CA LYS A 145 19.99 -3.76 -2.15
C LYS A 145 18.74 -3.99 -2.99
N SER A 146 17.94 -2.96 -3.21
CA SER A 146 16.76 -3.09 -4.07
C SER A 146 17.17 -3.23 -5.54
N THR A 147 16.40 -3.99 -6.32
CA THR A 147 16.63 -4.10 -7.77
C THR A 147 16.24 -2.80 -8.47
N ASN A 148 15.08 -2.23 -8.14
CA ASN A 148 14.54 -1.04 -8.80
C ASN A 148 14.08 0.06 -7.84
N GLY A 149 14.30 -0.09 -6.53
CA GLY A 149 13.84 0.81 -5.48
C GLY A 149 12.40 0.57 -5.02
N HIS A 150 11.65 -0.36 -5.64
CA HIS A 150 10.23 -0.54 -5.36
C HIS A 150 9.98 -1.04 -3.93
N GLY A 151 10.68 -2.09 -3.52
CA GLY A 151 10.59 -2.61 -2.16
C GLY A 151 11.00 -1.57 -1.11
N THR A 152 11.94 -0.67 -1.41
CA THR A 152 12.29 0.46 -0.54
C THR A 152 11.08 1.38 -0.29
N ILE A 153 10.32 1.69 -1.34
CA ILE A 153 9.08 2.49 -1.24
C ILE A 153 8.05 1.74 -0.39
N MET A 154 7.83 0.45 -0.65
CA MET A 154 6.86 -0.36 0.10
C MET A 154 7.21 -0.45 1.58
N ALA A 155 8.48 -0.69 1.90
CA ALA A 155 9.00 -0.74 3.26
C ALA A 155 8.74 0.59 3.99
N ASN A 156 9.02 1.71 3.32
CA ASN A 156 8.76 3.05 3.85
C ASN A 156 7.26 3.30 4.09
N MET A 157 6.38 2.83 3.22
CA MET A 157 4.92 2.98 3.42
C MET A 157 4.41 2.15 4.60
N ILE A 158 4.91 0.91 4.79
CA ILE A 158 4.57 0.08 5.96
C ILE A 158 5.03 0.77 7.24
N SER A 159 6.32 1.15 7.31
CA SER A 159 6.92 1.73 8.51
C SER A 159 6.37 3.12 8.83
N ARG A 160 5.93 3.86 7.81
CA ARG A 160 5.27 5.15 7.96
C ARG A 160 4.00 5.06 8.77
N ILE A 161 3.22 3.99 8.60
CA ILE A 161 1.99 3.78 9.36
C ILE A 161 2.28 3.14 10.71
N ASN A 162 3.13 2.11 10.74
CA ASN A 162 3.55 1.46 11.98
C ASN A 162 5.09 1.40 12.09
N PRO A 163 5.72 2.33 12.83
CA PRO A 163 7.17 2.33 13.01
C PRO A 163 7.65 1.22 13.97
N TRP A 164 6.73 0.49 14.62
CA TRP A 164 7.08 -0.57 15.57
C TRP A 164 7.10 -1.98 14.96
N VAL A 165 6.97 -2.09 13.64
CA VAL A 165 7.07 -3.39 12.95
C VAL A 165 8.45 -4.04 13.14
N GLN A 166 8.44 -5.37 13.13
CA GLN A 166 9.60 -6.17 12.77
C GLN A 166 9.46 -6.49 11.27
N LEU A 167 10.13 -5.72 10.44
CA LEU A 167 10.09 -5.88 8.99
C LEU A 167 11.09 -6.95 8.56
N GLU A 168 10.59 -7.93 7.81
CA GLU A 168 11.38 -8.99 7.22
C GLU A 168 11.32 -8.87 5.70
N VAL A 169 12.39 -8.40 5.10
CA VAL A 169 12.48 -8.18 3.65
C VAL A 169 12.92 -9.48 2.98
N ILE A 170 12.07 -9.99 2.10
CA ILE A 170 12.35 -11.21 1.35
C ILE A 170 12.43 -10.83 -0.12
N LYS A 171 13.65 -10.74 -0.62
CA LYS A 171 13.92 -10.29 -1.99
C LYS A 171 13.61 -11.40 -2.98
N VAL A 172 12.77 -11.07 -3.96
CA VAL A 172 12.34 -11.95 -5.04
C VAL A 172 12.91 -11.51 -6.38
N GLN A 173 13.19 -12.48 -7.23
CA GLN A 173 13.72 -12.25 -8.57
C GLN A 173 12.67 -11.57 -9.46
N SER A 174 13.02 -10.39 -9.96
CA SER A 174 12.20 -9.61 -10.88
C SER A 174 13.00 -9.22 -12.12
N SER A 175 12.39 -9.28 -13.30
CA SER A 175 12.96 -8.74 -14.55
C SER A 175 12.09 -7.62 -15.10
N PRO A 176 12.65 -6.67 -15.88
CA PRO A 176 11.85 -5.74 -16.66
C PRO A 176 10.83 -6.50 -17.54
N SER A 177 9.61 -5.99 -17.60
CA SER A 177 8.56 -6.54 -18.46
C SER A 177 8.32 -5.61 -19.64
N TYR A 178 8.73 -6.05 -20.82
CA TYR A 178 8.56 -5.29 -22.07
C TYR A 178 7.13 -5.32 -22.62
N VAL A 179 6.24 -6.11 -22.00
CA VAL A 179 4.85 -6.31 -22.45
C VAL A 179 3.92 -5.24 -21.88
N HIS A 180 4.25 -4.69 -20.70
CA HIS A 180 3.31 -3.90 -19.90
C HIS A 180 3.67 -2.39 -19.81
N GLY A 181 4.63 -1.92 -20.61
CA GLY A 181 5.06 -0.52 -20.66
C GLY A 181 6.30 -0.24 -19.80
N ASP A 182 6.73 1.02 -19.77
CA ASP A 182 7.94 1.45 -19.07
C ASP A 182 7.79 1.28 -17.55
N GLY A 183 8.76 0.64 -16.90
CA GLY A 183 8.74 0.34 -15.46
C GLY A 183 7.92 -0.89 -15.02
N ALA A 184 7.25 -1.60 -15.92
CA ALA A 184 6.57 -2.84 -15.58
C ALA A 184 7.57 -3.98 -15.27
N ARG A 185 7.21 -4.88 -14.36
CA ARG A 185 8.08 -5.95 -13.86
C ARG A 185 7.42 -7.31 -13.97
N SER A 186 8.20 -8.33 -14.28
CA SER A 186 7.80 -9.74 -14.26
C SER A 186 8.50 -10.42 -13.10
N MET A 187 7.73 -11.05 -12.21
CA MET A 187 8.27 -11.77 -11.06
C MET A 187 8.46 -13.25 -11.40
N SER A 188 9.55 -13.85 -10.93
CA SER A 188 9.76 -15.30 -11.04
C SER A 188 8.78 -16.05 -10.14
N PRO A 189 7.93 -16.95 -10.67
CA PRO A 189 7.02 -17.76 -9.85
C PRO A 189 7.77 -18.63 -8.84
N ARG A 190 8.92 -19.18 -9.23
CA ARG A 190 9.77 -19.98 -8.34
C ARG A 190 10.28 -19.18 -7.15
N SER A 191 10.91 -18.03 -7.42
CA SER A 191 11.45 -17.15 -6.37
C SER A 191 10.34 -16.66 -5.45
N ALA A 192 9.17 -16.35 -6.00
CA ALA A 192 7.98 -15.99 -5.22
C ALA A 192 7.49 -17.13 -4.31
N ALA A 193 7.47 -18.37 -4.81
CA ALA A 193 7.11 -19.54 -4.02
C ALA A 193 8.08 -19.75 -2.84
N ASP A 194 9.39 -19.69 -3.11
CA ASP A 194 10.43 -19.83 -2.09
C ASP A 194 10.35 -18.69 -1.04
N ALA A 195 10.05 -17.47 -1.48
CA ALA A 195 9.85 -16.32 -0.60
C ALA A 195 8.62 -16.45 0.31
N ILE A 196 7.49 -16.93 -0.21
CA ILE A 196 6.28 -17.18 0.58
C ILE A 196 6.56 -18.27 1.62
N ASN A 197 7.22 -19.36 1.22
CA ASN A 197 7.62 -20.43 2.14
C ASN A 197 8.56 -19.91 3.23
N ALA A 198 9.51 -19.02 2.88
CA ALA A 198 10.40 -18.39 3.84
C ALA A 198 9.63 -17.55 4.88
N ALA A 199 8.67 -16.74 4.45
CA ALA A 199 7.82 -15.95 5.33
C ALA A 199 7.01 -16.84 6.30
N VAL A 200 6.51 -17.97 5.80
CA VAL A 200 5.80 -19.00 6.59
C VAL A 200 6.71 -19.59 7.67
N VAL A 201 7.90 -20.07 7.29
CA VAL A 201 8.89 -20.69 8.19
C VAL A 201 9.37 -19.71 9.24
N ARG A 202 9.58 -18.45 8.85
CA ARG A 202 10.05 -17.39 9.75
C ARG A 202 8.94 -16.82 10.63
N GLY A 203 7.71 -17.31 10.48
CA GLY A 203 6.59 -17.01 11.37
C GLY A 203 6.10 -15.58 11.24
N ALA A 204 5.99 -15.08 10.00
CA ALA A 204 5.38 -13.78 9.72
C ALA A 204 3.92 -13.74 10.19
N ASP A 205 3.52 -12.63 10.82
CA ASP A 205 2.13 -12.35 11.19
C ASP A 205 1.33 -11.84 9.98
N ILE A 206 2.01 -11.09 9.10
CA ILE A 206 1.48 -10.54 7.86
C ILE A 206 2.48 -10.81 6.74
N ILE A 207 2.00 -11.26 5.58
CA ILE A 207 2.76 -11.36 4.33
C ILE A 207 2.21 -10.31 3.37
N SER A 208 3.04 -9.34 3.01
CA SER A 208 2.72 -8.25 2.08
C SER A 208 3.37 -8.52 0.73
N MET A 209 2.55 -8.65 -0.31
CA MET A 209 2.98 -8.96 -1.69
C MET A 209 2.53 -7.86 -2.65
N SER A 210 3.41 -6.90 -2.92
CA SER A 210 3.12 -5.73 -3.76
C SER A 210 3.45 -5.96 -5.24
N TRP A 211 3.17 -7.17 -5.72
CA TRP A 211 3.40 -7.63 -7.08
C TRP A 211 2.29 -8.58 -7.52
N THR A 212 2.24 -8.83 -8.83
CA THR A 212 1.32 -9.82 -9.42
C THR A 212 2.06 -10.72 -10.39
N ILE A 213 1.60 -11.96 -10.54
CA ILE A 213 2.06 -12.89 -11.57
C ILE A 213 0.82 -13.35 -12.33
N THR A 214 0.78 -13.10 -13.63
CA THR A 214 -0.35 -13.51 -14.48
C THR A 214 -0.29 -15.01 -14.75
N ASP A 215 -1.44 -15.68 -14.64
CA ASP A 215 -1.56 -17.08 -15.04
C ASP A 215 -1.27 -17.24 -16.53
N VAL A 216 -0.21 -18.00 -16.84
CA VAL A 216 0.29 -18.22 -18.19
C VAL A 216 -0.70 -19.05 -19.02
N GLY A 217 -1.50 -19.92 -18.38
CA GLY A 217 -2.57 -20.67 -19.04
C GLY A 217 -3.67 -19.76 -19.61
N PHE A 218 -4.02 -18.69 -18.88
CA PHE A 218 -4.93 -17.66 -19.36
C PHE A 218 -4.29 -16.76 -20.43
N ARG A 219 -3.02 -16.37 -20.26
CA ARG A 219 -2.30 -15.59 -21.29
C ARG A 219 -2.25 -16.33 -22.62
N MET A 220 -2.08 -17.65 -22.59
CA MET A 220 -2.06 -18.49 -23.78
C MET A 220 -3.44 -18.72 -24.37
N SER A 221 -4.52 -18.83 -23.58
CA SER A 221 -5.88 -18.89 -24.12
C SER A 221 -6.34 -17.59 -24.79
N VAL A 222 -5.72 -16.45 -24.46
CA VAL A 222 -6.02 -15.14 -25.06
C VAL A 222 -5.12 -14.86 -26.28
N LEU A 223 -3.95 -15.47 -26.38
CA LEU A 223 -2.95 -15.24 -27.45
C LEU A 223 -2.81 -16.41 -28.45
N SER A 224 -3.69 -17.41 -28.40
CA SER A 224 -3.55 -18.70 -29.11
C SER A 224 -3.70 -18.68 -30.63
N ASP A 225 -3.69 -17.53 -31.31
CA ASP A 225 -3.74 -17.50 -32.77
C ASP A 225 -2.37 -17.30 -33.45
N SER A 226 -1.23 -17.21 -32.73
CA SER A 226 0.04 -16.90 -33.42
C SER A 226 1.38 -17.41 -32.85
N ALA A 227 1.46 -18.20 -31.76
CA ALA A 227 2.77 -18.60 -31.21
C ALA A 227 3.15 -20.06 -31.49
N SER A 228 4.18 -20.27 -32.33
CA SER A 228 4.74 -21.56 -32.71
C SER A 228 5.40 -22.33 -31.56
N ASN A 229 5.37 -23.67 -31.63
CA ASN A 229 5.79 -24.64 -30.61
C ASN A 229 7.31 -24.81 -30.44
N VAL A 230 8.07 -23.72 -30.22
CA VAL A 230 9.55 -23.80 -30.05
C VAL A 230 9.97 -24.04 -28.59
N ASP A 231 9.04 -24.03 -27.62
CA ASP A 231 9.37 -23.74 -26.21
C ASP A 231 9.07 -24.87 -25.21
N GLY A 232 9.10 -26.14 -25.66
CA GLY A 232 8.60 -27.30 -24.89
C GLY A 232 9.20 -27.49 -23.49
N ASP A 233 10.50 -27.26 -23.31
CA ASP A 233 11.17 -27.43 -22.02
C ASP A 233 11.02 -26.22 -21.09
N LYS A 234 11.04 -24.99 -21.64
CA LYS A 234 10.77 -23.78 -20.85
C LYS A 234 9.33 -23.72 -20.37
N ARG A 235 8.37 -24.10 -21.21
CA ARG A 235 6.95 -24.21 -20.85
C ARG A 235 6.72 -25.15 -19.66
N ARG A 236 7.41 -26.30 -19.64
CA ARG A 236 7.33 -27.25 -18.51
C ARG A 236 7.94 -26.69 -17.23
N ALA A 237 9.04 -25.95 -17.31
CA ALA A 237 9.64 -25.27 -16.16
C ALA A 237 8.69 -24.20 -15.60
N ASP A 238 8.09 -23.38 -16.46
CA ASP A 238 7.11 -22.36 -16.08
C ASP A 238 5.86 -22.96 -15.42
N GLU A 239 5.32 -24.07 -15.95
CA GLU A 239 4.19 -24.79 -15.34
C GLU A 239 4.52 -25.37 -13.96
N ASN A 240 5.73 -25.93 -13.80
CA ASN A 240 6.17 -26.48 -12.51
C ASN A 240 6.40 -25.37 -11.48
N ASP A 241 6.98 -24.24 -11.88
CA ASP A 241 7.20 -23.10 -11.00
C ASP A 241 5.89 -22.43 -10.57
N LEU A 242 4.88 -22.40 -11.45
CA LEU A 242 3.53 -21.97 -11.09
C LEU A 242 2.89 -22.92 -10.07
N LYS A 243 3.03 -24.24 -10.22
CA LYS A 243 2.54 -25.21 -9.23
C LYS A 243 3.21 -25.04 -7.86
N LEU A 244 4.51 -24.74 -7.85
CA LEU A 244 5.22 -24.42 -6.61
C LEU A 244 4.65 -23.16 -5.95
N LEU A 245 4.38 -22.12 -6.74
CA LEU A 245 3.74 -20.90 -6.24
C LEU A 245 2.35 -21.16 -5.66
N GLN A 246 1.52 -21.95 -6.36
CA GLN A 246 0.19 -22.34 -5.88
C GLN A 246 0.28 -23.08 -4.55
N SER A 247 1.15 -24.08 -4.45
CA SER A 247 1.36 -24.83 -3.20
C SER A 247 1.84 -23.94 -2.06
N ALA A 248 2.76 -23.00 -2.33
CA ALA A 248 3.26 -22.08 -1.32
C ALA A 248 2.15 -21.15 -0.80
N ILE A 249 1.25 -20.68 -1.67
CA ILE A 249 0.09 -19.88 -1.28
C ILE A 249 -0.90 -20.72 -0.46
N ASP A 250 -1.21 -21.94 -0.91
CA ASP A 250 -2.09 -22.88 -0.18
C ASP A 250 -1.56 -23.17 1.23
N ASP A 251 -0.26 -23.34 1.38
CA ASP A 251 0.38 -23.53 2.68
C ASP A 251 0.37 -22.25 3.54
N ALA A 252 0.54 -21.09 2.91
CA ALA A 252 0.57 -19.81 3.60
C ALA A 252 -0.79 -19.42 4.21
N VAL A 253 -1.91 -19.79 3.57
CA VAL A 253 -3.27 -19.50 4.08
C VAL A 253 -3.77 -20.48 5.14
N LYS A 254 -3.07 -21.60 5.40
CA LYS A 254 -3.53 -22.63 6.34
C LYS A 254 -3.56 -22.14 7.80
N GLY A 255 -4.70 -22.39 8.45
CA GLY A 255 -4.86 -22.37 9.91
C GLY A 255 -4.84 -20.98 10.54
N ASP A 256 -5.18 -19.93 9.79
CA ASP A 256 -5.27 -18.53 10.28
C ASP A 256 -4.01 -18.04 11.01
N LYS A 257 -2.85 -18.60 10.66
CA LYS A 257 -1.59 -18.30 11.35
C LYS A 257 -0.98 -16.97 10.92
N ARG A 258 -1.46 -16.38 9.81
CA ARG A 258 -0.94 -15.14 9.22
C ARG A 258 -1.94 -14.55 8.23
N LEU A 259 -1.88 -13.24 8.07
CA LEU A 259 -2.67 -12.50 7.11
C LEU A 259 -1.90 -12.34 5.79
N LEU A 260 -2.52 -12.65 4.66
CA LEU A 260 -1.96 -12.39 3.34
C LEU A 260 -2.63 -11.15 2.73
N ILE A 261 -1.81 -10.22 2.24
CA ILE A 261 -2.25 -9.00 1.57
C ILE A 261 -1.50 -8.89 0.24
N CYS A 262 -2.21 -8.66 -0.86
CA CYS A 262 -1.60 -8.50 -2.16
C CYS A 262 -2.17 -7.33 -2.97
N SER A 263 -1.38 -6.83 -3.91
CA SER A 263 -1.81 -5.79 -4.85
C SER A 263 -2.73 -6.34 -5.93
N ALA A 264 -3.64 -5.50 -6.41
CA ALA A 264 -4.27 -5.68 -7.71
C ALA A 264 -3.25 -5.53 -8.85
N ALA A 265 -3.58 -6.09 -10.01
CA ALA A 265 -2.85 -5.79 -11.23
C ALA A 265 -3.34 -4.44 -11.75
N ASP A 266 -2.46 -3.44 -11.80
CA ASP A 266 -2.79 -2.09 -12.29
C ASP A 266 -2.72 -1.97 -13.83
N ASP A 267 -2.89 -3.08 -14.55
CA ASP A 267 -2.96 -3.11 -16.02
C ASP A 267 -4.38 -3.49 -16.44
N VAL A 268 -5.12 -2.51 -16.98
CA VAL A 268 -6.49 -2.67 -17.47
C VAL A 268 -6.63 -3.74 -18.58
N ARG A 269 -5.53 -4.14 -19.22
CA ARG A 269 -5.53 -5.21 -20.25
C ARG A 269 -5.53 -6.61 -19.64
N LEU A 270 -5.09 -6.74 -18.39
CA LEU A 270 -5.21 -7.98 -17.64
C LEU A 270 -6.58 -7.97 -16.97
N ASN A 271 -7.46 -8.93 -17.29
CA ASN A 271 -8.58 -9.22 -16.41
C ASN A 271 -7.98 -9.56 -15.04
N GLY A 272 -8.05 -8.61 -14.11
CA GLY A 272 -7.32 -8.67 -12.84
C GLY A 272 -7.61 -9.96 -12.06
N ASP A 273 -8.72 -10.63 -12.33
CA ASP A 273 -9.14 -11.84 -11.61
C ASP A 273 -8.19 -13.04 -11.80
N ASN A 274 -7.31 -13.03 -12.81
CA ASN A 274 -6.41 -14.15 -13.16
C ASN A 274 -4.93 -13.93 -12.77
N THR A 275 -4.68 -13.24 -11.67
CA THR A 275 -3.31 -12.98 -11.19
C THR A 275 -3.08 -13.54 -9.80
N PHE A 276 -1.96 -14.25 -9.64
CA PHE A 276 -1.42 -14.65 -8.36
C PHE A 276 -0.89 -13.45 -7.58
N PRO A 277 -0.90 -13.51 -6.23
CA PRO A 277 -1.34 -14.65 -5.42
C PRO A 277 -2.86 -14.75 -5.23
N TYR A 278 -3.62 -13.69 -5.53
CA TYR A 278 -5.06 -13.61 -5.23
C TYR A 278 -5.88 -14.76 -5.82
N SER A 279 -5.70 -15.08 -7.10
CA SER A 279 -6.51 -16.09 -7.80
C SER A 279 -6.45 -17.49 -7.18
N GLN A 280 -5.38 -17.80 -6.42
CA GLN A 280 -5.23 -19.10 -5.76
C GLN A 280 -6.11 -19.23 -4.52
N ALA A 281 -6.31 -18.14 -3.76
CA ALA A 281 -7.06 -18.16 -2.51
C ALA A 281 -7.85 -16.85 -2.29
N PRO A 282 -8.80 -16.52 -3.18
CA PRO A 282 -9.47 -15.20 -3.20
C PRO A 282 -10.27 -14.90 -1.93
N GLU A 283 -10.75 -15.94 -1.24
CA GLU A 283 -11.51 -15.82 0.01
C GLU A 283 -10.63 -15.73 1.27
N LEU A 284 -9.31 -15.82 1.13
CA LEU A 284 -8.33 -15.85 2.23
C LEU A 284 -7.21 -14.81 2.08
N ILE A 285 -7.22 -14.01 1.01
CA ILE A 285 -6.21 -12.98 0.73
C ILE A 285 -6.90 -11.62 0.58
N LEU A 286 -6.41 -10.62 1.31
CA LEU A 286 -6.85 -9.24 1.12
C LEU A 286 -6.23 -8.68 -0.16
N ARG A 287 -7.05 -8.47 -1.18
CA ARG A 287 -6.62 -7.83 -2.43
C ARG A 287 -6.86 -6.33 -2.36
N MET A 288 -5.80 -5.56 -2.57
CA MET A 288 -5.83 -4.12 -2.42
C MET A 288 -5.85 -3.43 -3.77
N GLY A 289 -6.82 -2.53 -3.95
CA GLY A 289 -6.83 -1.55 -5.04
C GLY A 289 -6.45 -0.17 -4.53
N SER A 290 -6.27 0.79 -5.44
CA SER A 290 -5.88 2.16 -5.11
C SER A 290 -7.07 3.11 -5.10
N THR A 291 -6.99 4.15 -4.27
CA THR A 291 -7.81 5.34 -4.43
C THR A 291 -7.07 6.44 -5.18
N GLY A 292 -7.81 7.19 -5.99
CA GLY A 292 -7.40 8.46 -6.57
C GLY A 292 -7.26 9.57 -5.50
N PRO A 293 -6.77 10.77 -5.86
CA PRO A 293 -6.56 11.87 -4.91
C PRO A 293 -7.82 12.31 -4.15
N GLN A 294 -9.01 12.09 -4.71
CA GLN A 294 -10.31 12.42 -4.10
C GLN A 294 -10.93 11.24 -3.34
N ALA A 295 -10.09 10.29 -2.91
CA ALA A 295 -10.48 9.06 -2.23
C ALA A 295 -11.55 8.24 -2.98
N ASN A 296 -11.66 8.38 -4.31
CA ASN A 296 -12.49 7.54 -5.18
C ASN A 296 -11.70 6.32 -5.66
N ARG A 297 -12.38 5.22 -6.00
CA ARG A 297 -11.72 4.05 -6.59
C ARG A 297 -10.91 4.45 -7.82
N ASP A 298 -9.67 3.98 -7.90
CA ASP A 298 -8.87 4.04 -9.12
C ASP A 298 -9.36 2.94 -10.08
N LEU A 299 -9.77 3.35 -11.28
CA LEU A 299 -10.25 2.44 -12.31
C LEU A 299 -9.11 1.56 -12.86
N GLY A 300 -7.85 1.94 -12.64
CA GLY A 300 -6.68 1.15 -13.02
C GLY A 300 -6.51 -0.12 -12.18
N SER A 301 -7.07 -0.19 -10.97
CA SER A 301 -6.84 -1.30 -10.02
C SER A 301 -7.68 -2.56 -10.28
N GLY A 302 -8.15 -2.79 -11.51
CA GLY A 302 -8.93 -3.98 -11.89
C GLY A 302 -10.41 -3.93 -11.50
N SER A 303 -11.09 -5.09 -11.60
CA SER A 303 -12.55 -5.18 -11.41
C SER A 303 -12.95 -4.94 -9.95
N GLY A 304 -13.99 -4.13 -9.72
CA GLY A 304 -14.47 -3.84 -8.36
C GLY A 304 -14.95 -5.06 -7.58
N GLY A 305 -15.19 -6.19 -8.25
CA GLY A 305 -15.59 -7.46 -7.64
C GLY A 305 -14.45 -8.12 -6.86
N SER A 306 -13.25 -8.19 -7.45
CA SER A 306 -12.11 -8.91 -6.86
C SER A 306 -11.27 -8.11 -5.87
N ILE A 307 -11.50 -6.79 -5.77
CA ILE A 307 -10.84 -5.94 -4.78
C ILE A 307 -11.52 -6.06 -3.43
N THR A 308 -10.75 -6.33 -2.38
CA THR A 308 -11.27 -6.36 -1.01
C THR A 308 -11.44 -4.95 -0.46
N TYR A 309 -10.40 -4.12 -0.55
CA TYR A 309 -10.43 -2.73 -0.09
C TYR A 309 -9.61 -1.80 -1.00
N TYR A 310 -9.91 -0.51 -0.92
CA TYR A 310 -9.17 0.58 -1.56
C TYR A 310 -8.59 1.51 -0.50
N LEU A 311 -7.26 1.66 -0.53
CA LEU A 311 -6.49 2.62 0.26
C LEU A 311 -5.76 3.58 -0.69
N PRO A 312 -5.16 4.69 -0.17
CA PRO A 312 -4.37 5.58 -0.99
C PRO A 312 -3.31 4.82 -1.80
N GLY A 313 -3.34 4.99 -3.11
CA GLY A 313 -2.37 4.37 -4.00
C GLY A 313 -2.04 5.21 -5.21
N ASN A 314 -2.69 6.36 -5.42
CA ASN A 314 -2.42 7.27 -6.52
C ASN A 314 -2.04 8.65 -5.95
N GLN A 315 -0.90 9.19 -6.40
CA GLN A 315 -0.26 10.40 -5.92
C GLN A 315 -0.02 10.39 -4.40
N VAL A 316 0.49 9.28 -3.88
CA VAL A 316 0.89 9.19 -2.47
C VAL A 316 2.29 9.76 -2.31
N ALA A 317 2.40 10.89 -1.62
CA ALA A 317 3.69 11.51 -1.29
C ALA A 317 4.55 10.60 -0.43
N GLU A 318 5.87 10.62 -0.60
CA GLU A 318 6.81 10.08 0.40
C GLU A 318 6.70 10.79 1.74
N ASP A 319 7.14 10.13 2.82
CA ASP A 319 7.25 10.79 4.12
C ASP A 319 8.27 11.94 4.03
N ARG A 320 7.88 13.08 4.58
CA ARG A 320 8.64 14.32 4.47
C ARG A 320 9.85 14.23 5.39
N ARG A 321 11.05 14.07 4.80
CA ARG A 321 12.32 14.16 5.53
C ARG A 321 12.62 15.65 5.82
N PRO A 322 12.50 16.15 7.08
CA PRO A 322 12.58 17.58 7.38
C PRO A 322 13.94 18.21 7.02
N HIS A 323 14.99 17.39 6.92
CA HIS A 323 16.35 17.81 6.60
C HIS A 323 16.78 17.43 5.17
N SER A 324 15.88 16.90 4.34
CA SER A 324 16.17 16.59 2.95
C SER A 324 15.82 17.78 2.07
N ALA A 325 16.80 18.24 1.29
CA ALA A 325 16.57 19.22 0.22
C ALA A 325 15.94 18.58 -1.04
N LYS A 326 15.78 17.24 -1.07
CA LYS A 326 15.16 16.54 -2.22
C LYS A 326 13.66 16.88 -2.30
N PRO A 327 13.11 17.08 -3.50
CA PRO A 327 11.68 17.28 -3.68
C PRO A 327 10.88 16.07 -3.17
N VAL A 328 9.64 16.32 -2.74
CA VAL A 328 8.72 15.24 -2.36
C VAL A 328 8.40 14.41 -3.61
N VAL A 329 8.71 13.12 -3.55
CA VAL A 329 8.39 12.15 -4.60
C VAL A 329 6.99 11.60 -4.34
N TYR A 330 6.23 11.37 -5.43
CA TYR A 330 4.88 10.83 -5.38
C TYR A 330 4.85 9.47 -6.07
N HIS A 331 4.17 8.52 -5.44
CA HIS A 331 4.09 7.14 -5.90
C HIS A 331 2.67 6.77 -6.31
N ASN A 332 2.57 5.89 -7.30
CA ASN A 332 1.31 5.39 -7.85
C ASN A 332 1.33 3.85 -7.89
N GLY A 333 0.17 3.23 -7.70
CA GLY A 333 -0.06 1.79 -7.82
C GLY A 333 -0.70 1.17 -6.58
N SER A 334 -1.40 0.07 -6.82
CA SER A 334 -1.98 -0.82 -5.81
C SER A 334 -0.92 -1.45 -4.92
N SER A 335 0.36 -1.46 -5.35
CA SER A 335 1.50 -1.78 -4.50
C SER A 335 1.59 -0.84 -3.29
N VAL A 336 1.43 0.48 -3.49
CA VAL A 336 1.43 1.47 -2.41
C VAL A 336 0.27 1.22 -1.45
N SER A 337 -0.94 1.03 -1.98
CA SER A 337 -2.13 0.68 -1.20
C SER A 337 -1.93 -0.59 -0.38
N THR A 338 -1.28 -1.61 -0.95
CA THR A 338 -0.92 -2.87 -0.27
C THR A 338 0.01 -2.64 0.91
N ALA A 339 1.06 -1.84 0.72
CA ALA A 339 2.00 -1.51 1.78
C ALA A 339 1.34 -0.70 2.92
N LEU A 340 0.47 0.27 2.59
CA LEU A 340 -0.31 1.01 3.59
C LEU A 340 -1.29 0.10 4.34
N ALA A 341 -1.93 -0.86 3.65
CA ALA A 341 -2.82 -1.84 4.27
C ALA A 341 -2.07 -2.75 5.24
N ALA A 342 -0.89 -3.24 4.87
CA ALA A 342 -0.02 -4.02 5.75
C ALA A 342 0.44 -3.19 6.96
N GLY A 343 0.78 -1.92 6.74
CA GLY A 343 1.07 -0.96 7.81
C GLY A 343 -0.11 -0.80 8.77
N LEU A 344 -1.32 -0.55 8.27
CA LEU A 344 -2.54 -0.41 9.06
C LEU A 344 -2.89 -1.69 9.84
N ALA A 345 -2.92 -2.84 9.17
CA ALA A 345 -3.20 -4.13 9.79
C ALA A 345 -2.20 -4.43 10.93
N SER A 346 -0.92 -4.17 10.69
CA SER A 346 0.12 -4.33 11.72
C SER A 346 -0.07 -3.35 12.88
N LEU A 347 -0.54 -2.12 12.64
CA LEU A 347 -0.78 -1.14 13.69
C LEU A 347 -1.96 -1.55 14.58
N ILE A 348 -3.03 -2.10 14.01
CA ILE A 348 -4.19 -2.59 14.77
C ILE A 348 -3.76 -3.73 15.70
N MET A 349 -3.00 -4.70 15.18
CA MET A 349 -2.39 -5.76 15.99
C MET A 349 -1.45 -5.20 17.07
N TYR A 350 -0.65 -4.19 16.73
CA TYR A 350 0.28 -3.55 17.66
C TYR A 350 -0.45 -2.81 18.78
N CYS A 351 -1.56 -2.13 18.52
CA CYS A 351 -2.39 -1.51 19.57
C CYS A 351 -2.89 -2.54 20.58
N CYS A 352 -3.24 -3.76 20.13
CA CYS A 352 -3.58 -4.86 21.03
C CYS A 352 -2.37 -5.27 21.89
N HIS A 353 -1.17 -5.38 21.30
CA HIS A 353 0.05 -5.66 22.05
C HIS A 353 0.40 -4.55 23.05
N CYS A 354 0.18 -3.27 22.72
CA CYS A 354 0.34 -2.15 23.64
C CYS A 354 -0.54 -2.33 24.88
N LEU A 355 -1.83 -2.63 24.69
CA LEU A 355 -2.76 -2.85 25.80
C LEU A 355 -2.33 -4.04 26.66
N HIS A 356 -1.95 -5.15 26.04
CA HIS A 356 -1.42 -6.30 26.77
C HIS A 356 -0.18 -5.93 27.61
N SER A 357 0.76 -5.17 27.03
CA SER A 357 2.00 -4.75 27.70
C SER A 357 1.73 -3.76 28.85
N CYS A 358 0.66 -2.96 28.74
CA CYS A 358 0.14 -2.13 29.83
C CYS A 358 -0.68 -2.91 30.87
N GLN A 359 -0.65 -4.25 30.86
CA GLN A 359 -1.39 -5.11 31.79
C GLN A 359 -2.92 -4.89 31.75
N ALA A 360 -3.44 -4.48 30.58
CA ALA A 360 -4.87 -4.23 30.40
C ALA A 360 -5.72 -5.52 30.41
N GLY A 361 -5.11 -6.66 30.10
CA GLY A 361 -5.76 -7.96 29.97
C GLY A 361 -5.00 -8.93 29.05
N ALA A 362 -5.19 -10.24 29.23
CA ALA A 362 -4.59 -11.27 28.37
C ALA A 362 -5.35 -11.43 27.04
N GLU A 363 -6.63 -11.04 27.02
CA GLU A 363 -7.50 -11.07 25.85
C GLU A 363 -6.95 -10.25 24.67
N TYR A 364 -6.19 -9.19 24.93
CA TYR A 364 -5.59 -8.37 23.87
C TYR A 364 -4.47 -9.12 23.12
N GLU A 365 -3.74 -10.02 23.78
CA GLU A 365 -2.77 -10.87 23.07
C GLU A 365 -3.48 -11.87 22.15
N ASN A 366 -4.61 -12.43 22.61
CA ASN A 366 -5.43 -13.33 21.81
C ASN A 366 -6.09 -12.59 20.65
N CYS A 367 -6.59 -11.36 20.88
CA CYS A 367 -7.12 -10.50 19.83
C CYS A 367 -6.09 -10.22 18.74
N ALA A 368 -4.84 -9.90 19.12
CA ALA A 368 -3.75 -9.70 18.16
C ALA A 368 -3.46 -10.95 17.32
N LYS A 369 -3.53 -12.15 17.92
CA LYS A 369 -3.39 -13.44 17.21
C LYS A 369 -4.57 -13.70 16.28
N ALA A 370 -5.79 -13.46 16.74
CA ALA A 370 -7.03 -13.66 15.98
C ALA A 370 -7.12 -12.76 14.74
N LEU A 371 -6.54 -11.55 14.81
CA LEU A 371 -6.43 -10.61 13.69
C LEU A 371 -5.57 -11.12 12.52
N ARG A 372 -4.82 -12.22 12.69
CA ARG A 372 -4.08 -12.85 11.59
C ARG A 372 -5.00 -13.55 10.59
N SER A 373 -6.24 -13.86 10.97
CA SER A 373 -7.24 -14.40 10.06
C SER A 373 -7.74 -13.33 9.08
N HIS A 374 -7.88 -13.70 7.81
CA HIS A 374 -8.53 -12.88 6.78
C HIS A 374 -9.90 -12.37 7.24
N ALA A 375 -10.76 -13.25 7.76
CA ALA A 375 -12.11 -12.90 8.16
C ALA A 375 -12.14 -11.88 9.31
N ASN A 376 -11.27 -12.06 10.31
CA ASN A 376 -11.19 -11.15 11.46
C ASN A 376 -10.58 -9.79 11.09
N MET A 377 -9.55 -9.75 10.24
CA MET A 377 -9.02 -8.46 9.77
C MET A 377 -10.05 -7.72 8.91
N ARG A 378 -10.83 -8.42 8.08
CA ARG A 378 -11.95 -7.79 7.35
C ARG A 378 -12.97 -7.16 8.29
N LYS A 379 -13.33 -7.84 9.38
CA LYS A 379 -14.21 -7.24 10.40
C LYS A 379 -13.60 -5.96 10.98
N ALA A 380 -12.30 -5.97 11.31
CA ALA A 380 -11.63 -4.78 11.81
C ALA A 380 -11.63 -3.62 10.82
N PHE A 381 -11.37 -3.88 9.53
CA PHE A 381 -11.43 -2.85 8.50
C PHE A 381 -12.87 -2.35 8.28
N ASN A 382 -13.88 -3.24 8.33
CA ASN A 382 -15.29 -2.86 8.24
C ASN A 382 -15.75 -2.03 9.45
N SER A 383 -15.23 -2.29 10.65
CA SER A 383 -15.52 -1.49 11.84
C SER A 383 -15.08 -0.03 11.68
N ILE A 384 -14.02 0.25 10.90
CA ILE A 384 -13.60 1.62 10.57
C ILE A 384 -14.70 2.35 9.78
N ASN A 385 -15.33 1.68 8.82
CA ASN A 385 -16.46 2.24 8.06
C ASN A 385 -17.69 2.51 8.95
N ARG A 386 -18.01 1.57 9.86
CA ARG A 386 -19.15 1.70 10.78
C ARG A 386 -18.99 2.86 11.76
N TYR A 387 -17.76 3.15 12.21
CA TYR A 387 -17.49 4.23 13.17
C TYR A 387 -17.95 5.60 12.67
N PHE A 388 -17.91 5.83 11.35
CA PHE A 388 -18.23 7.12 10.76
C PHE A 388 -19.60 7.18 10.06
N GLU A 389 -20.39 6.10 10.10
CA GLU A 389 -21.55 5.92 9.19
C GLU A 389 -21.18 6.24 7.74
N TRP A 390 -20.01 5.80 7.27
CA TRP A 390 -19.54 6.09 5.92
C TRP A 390 -20.48 5.42 4.89
N LYS A 391 -21.24 6.23 4.14
CA LYS A 391 -22.28 5.75 3.20
C LYS A 391 -21.87 5.68 1.75
N ASP A 392 -20.67 6.15 1.41
CA ASP A 392 -20.22 6.19 0.01
C ASP A 392 -19.89 4.79 -0.48
N ASP A 393 -18.72 4.30 -0.10
CA ASP A 393 -18.15 3.08 -0.64
C ASP A 393 -17.49 2.31 0.50
N GLU A 394 -18.12 1.22 0.89
CA GLU A 394 -17.73 0.37 2.01
C GLU A 394 -16.37 -0.30 1.81
N LYS A 395 -15.84 -0.33 0.58
CA LYS A 395 -14.50 -0.85 0.29
C LYS A 395 -13.41 0.19 0.49
N ILE A 396 -13.73 1.47 0.62
CA ILE A 396 -12.76 2.50 1.02
C ILE A 396 -12.64 2.47 2.54
N VAL A 397 -11.42 2.64 3.08
CA VAL A 397 -11.16 2.54 4.53
C VAL A 397 -10.91 3.93 5.13
N PRO A 398 -11.92 4.60 5.72
CA PRO A 398 -11.85 5.99 6.17
C PRO A 398 -11.19 6.14 7.54
N VAL A 399 -9.88 5.90 7.63
CA VAL A 399 -9.13 5.90 8.90
C VAL A 399 -9.18 7.24 9.65
N TRP A 400 -9.41 8.36 8.95
CA TRP A 400 -9.53 9.69 9.55
C TRP A 400 -10.64 9.80 10.59
N GLY A 401 -11.65 8.91 10.56
CA GLY A 401 -12.64 8.77 11.63
C GLY A 401 -11.99 8.25 12.93
N PRO A 402 -11.92 6.92 13.13
CA PRO A 402 -11.51 6.35 14.40
C PRO A 402 -10.08 6.73 14.81
N PHE A 403 -9.12 6.76 13.88
CA PHE A 403 -7.73 7.09 14.23
C PHE A 403 -7.52 8.59 14.42
N GLY A 404 -8.19 9.44 13.64
CA GLY A 404 -8.12 10.90 13.80
C GLY A 404 -8.70 11.37 15.15
N ASP A 405 -9.87 10.86 15.50
CA ASP A 405 -10.53 11.15 16.78
C ASP A 405 -9.69 10.66 17.96
N LYS A 406 -9.26 9.39 17.91
CA LYS A 406 -8.49 8.79 19.01
C LYS A 406 -7.12 9.43 19.15
N SER A 407 -6.49 9.87 18.06
CA SER A 407 -5.26 10.68 18.13
C SER A 407 -5.50 11.98 18.91
N SER A 408 -6.59 12.69 18.61
CA SER A 408 -6.95 13.92 19.32
C SER A 408 -7.24 13.69 20.81
N MET A 409 -7.87 12.55 21.15
CA MET A 409 -8.11 12.16 22.54
C MET A 409 -6.81 11.81 23.27
N LEU A 410 -5.91 11.03 22.64
CA LEU A 410 -4.60 10.67 23.20
C LEU A 410 -3.72 11.88 23.50
N ASP A 411 -3.84 12.93 22.68
CA ASP A 411 -3.09 14.17 22.83
C ASP A 411 -3.60 15.04 23.99
N LYS A 412 -4.91 15.03 24.23
CA LYS A 412 -5.56 15.72 25.35
C LYS A 412 -5.37 15.00 26.69
N ALA A 413 -5.24 13.68 26.67
CA ALA A 413 -5.04 12.87 27.86
C ALA A 413 -3.71 13.22 28.56
N THR A 414 -3.80 13.59 29.83
CA THR A 414 -2.66 14.11 30.62
C THR A 414 -1.89 13.02 31.33
N ASN A 415 -2.56 11.95 31.77
CA ASN A 415 -1.99 10.83 32.51
C ASN A 415 -2.00 9.51 31.71
N SER A 416 -1.36 8.49 32.27
CA SER A 416 -1.17 7.19 31.63
C SER A 416 -2.46 6.38 31.51
N GLU A 417 -3.31 6.41 32.53
CA GLU A 417 -4.55 5.64 32.59
C GLU A 417 -5.55 6.09 31.53
N ASP A 418 -5.71 7.40 31.35
CA ASP A 418 -6.57 7.98 30.32
C ASP A 418 -6.11 7.60 28.92
N LYS A 419 -4.79 7.58 28.66
CA LYS A 419 -4.26 7.15 27.35
C LYS A 419 -4.52 5.68 27.09
N ILE A 420 -4.36 4.83 28.10
CA ILE A 420 -4.70 3.40 28.02
C ILE A 420 -6.20 3.23 27.75
N LYS A 421 -7.06 4.01 28.42
CA LYS A 421 -8.50 4.00 28.17
C LYS A 421 -8.85 4.36 26.73
N VAL A 422 -8.22 5.40 26.17
CA VAL A 422 -8.42 5.77 24.75
C VAL A 422 -8.01 4.64 23.80
N LEU A 423 -6.88 3.96 24.06
CA LEU A 423 -6.48 2.79 23.26
C LEU A 423 -7.44 1.61 23.44
N LYS A 424 -7.94 1.36 24.66
CA LYS A 424 -8.95 0.32 24.92
C LYS A 424 -10.21 0.58 24.09
N GLU A 425 -10.69 1.81 24.07
CA GLU A 425 -11.86 2.20 23.27
C GLU A 425 -11.63 2.02 21.77
N LEU A 426 -10.44 2.37 21.26
CA LEU A 426 -10.08 2.13 19.86
C LEU A 426 -10.09 0.63 19.54
N VAL A 427 -9.38 -0.18 20.33
CA VAL A 427 -9.28 -1.63 20.08
C VAL A 427 -10.65 -2.28 20.23
N ALA A 428 -11.43 -1.91 21.24
CA ALA A 428 -12.81 -2.37 21.40
C ALA A 428 -13.61 -2.06 20.13
N CYS A 429 -13.62 -0.81 19.66
CA CYS A 429 -14.33 -0.40 18.45
C CYS A 429 -13.92 -1.19 17.21
N LEU A 430 -12.61 -1.39 16.99
CA LEU A 430 -12.12 -2.10 15.81
C LEU A 430 -12.39 -3.61 15.91
N CYS A 431 -12.31 -4.18 17.11
CA CYS A 431 -12.28 -5.62 17.33
C CYS A 431 -13.56 -6.21 17.94
N LEU A 432 -14.66 -5.45 17.96
CA LEU A 432 -15.96 -5.83 18.54
C LEU A 432 -16.40 -7.28 18.22
N ASP A 433 -16.25 -7.69 16.95
CA ASP A 433 -16.77 -8.96 16.43
C ASP A 433 -15.67 -10.03 16.18
N ILE A 434 -14.47 -9.83 16.73
CA ILE A 434 -13.34 -10.73 16.56
C ILE A 434 -13.47 -11.91 17.53
N LYS A 435 -13.38 -13.12 16.98
CA LYS A 435 -13.41 -14.39 17.73
C LYS A 435 -12.00 -14.94 17.86
#